data_AF-A0A257VD06-F1
#
_entry.id   AF-A0A257VD06-F1
#
_cell.length_a   1.000
_cell.length_b   1.000
_cell.length_c   1.000
_cell.angle_alpha   90.00
_cell.angle_beta   90.00
_cell.angle_gamma   90.00
#
_symmetry.space_group_name_H-M   'P 1'
#
loop_
_entity.id
_entity.type
_entity.pdbx_description
1 polymer ?
#
loop_
_entity_poly.entity_id
_entity_poly.type
_entity_poly.pdbx_seq_one_letter_code
_entity_poly.pdbx_strand_id
1 'polypeptide(L)'
;MSSTALSPRALLLALAVVMVWGSNFAIIGATLLSVWAAASLMESLMEGFRAAYRLPTGRGIVKDRLVAMILVFVAAVPAVAASVLLLSGSRLQNYLFPASGWIQVVAQSLTFAISFLTVVLVVALLYFIAPNRPMRWRDVWPGAWIASILWFIVTLIFSWYVQNLADYNVMYGTVGGVIAMLVWMYLLAAIALFGCEFNAERERLLRAR
;
A
#
# COMPACT_ATOMS: atom_id res chain seq x y z
N MET A 1 -61.62 -0.66 -12.87
CA MET A 1 -60.33 -0.29 -12.26
C MET A 1 -59.65 -1.57 -11.77
N SER A 2 -58.88 -2.24 -12.62
CA SER A 2 -58.21 -3.51 -12.29
C SER A 2 -56.83 -3.23 -11.70
N SER A 3 -56.64 -3.55 -10.42
CA SER A 3 -55.35 -3.47 -9.74
C SER A 3 -54.36 -4.46 -10.36
N THR A 4 -53.36 -3.96 -11.07
CA THR A 4 -52.19 -4.73 -11.51
C THR A 4 -51.32 -5.06 -10.30
N ALA A 5 -51.72 -6.06 -9.50
CA ALA A 5 -50.89 -6.60 -8.44
C ALA A 5 -49.72 -7.36 -9.07
N LEU A 6 -48.50 -6.85 -8.89
CA LEU A 6 -47.28 -7.50 -9.35
C LEU A 6 -47.16 -8.89 -8.72
N SER A 7 -46.83 -9.90 -9.53
CA SER A 7 -46.68 -11.27 -9.04
C SER A 7 -45.55 -11.37 -8.01
N PRO A 8 -45.62 -12.28 -7.01
CA PRO A 8 -44.56 -12.46 -6.02
C PRO A 8 -43.17 -12.69 -6.63
N ARG A 9 -43.10 -13.35 -7.79
CA ARG A 9 -41.85 -13.54 -8.54
C ARG A 9 -41.32 -12.23 -9.13
N ALA A 10 -42.20 -11.34 -9.61
CA ALA A 10 -41.80 -10.03 -10.10
C ALA A 10 -41.27 -9.12 -8.98
N LEU A 11 -41.82 -9.23 -7.77
CA LEU A 11 -41.30 -8.52 -6.58
C LEU A 11 -39.92 -9.03 -6.16
N LEU A 12 -39.70 -10.35 -6.15
CA LEU A 12 -38.39 -10.93 -5.85
C LEU A 12 -37.34 -10.54 -6.89
N LEU A 13 -37.69 -10.53 -8.19
CA LEU A 13 -36.80 -10.07 -9.25
C LEU A 13 -36.50 -8.57 -9.13
N ALA A 14 -37.50 -7.74 -8.81
CA ALA A 14 -37.30 -6.30 -8.59
C ALA A 14 -36.37 -6.03 -7.39
N LEU A 15 -36.54 -6.75 -6.29
CA LEU A 15 -35.66 -6.67 -5.11
C LEU A 15 -34.24 -7.14 -5.43
N ALA A 16 -34.08 -8.25 -6.14
CA ALA A 16 -32.78 -8.76 -6.55
C ALA A 16 -32.07 -7.77 -7.48
N VAL A 17 -32.78 -7.16 -8.42
CA VAL A 17 -32.27 -6.09 -9.29
C VAL A 17 -31.83 -4.89 -8.44
N VAL A 18 -32.70 -4.33 -7.59
CA VAL A 18 -32.33 -3.17 -6.75
C VAL A 18 -31.13 -3.47 -5.85
N MET A 19 -31.04 -4.68 -5.27
CA MET A 19 -29.94 -5.07 -4.40
C MET A 19 -28.62 -5.25 -5.16
N VAL A 20 -28.65 -5.87 -6.35
CA VAL A 20 -27.47 -6.06 -7.20
C VAL A 20 -26.99 -4.73 -7.77
N TRP A 21 -27.89 -3.90 -8.28
CA TRP A 21 -27.52 -2.59 -8.82
C TRP A 21 -27.02 -1.65 -7.71
N GLY A 22 -27.69 -1.63 -6.55
CA GLY A 22 -27.24 -0.86 -5.37
C GLY A 22 -25.84 -1.28 -4.89
N SER A 23 -25.58 -2.58 -4.83
CA SER A 23 -24.25 -3.11 -4.47
C SER A 23 -23.18 -2.75 -5.49
N ASN A 24 -23.47 -2.87 -6.79
CA ASN A 24 -22.51 -2.55 -7.85
C ASN A 24 -22.15 -1.06 -7.88
N PHE A 25 -23.13 -0.16 -7.73
CA PHE A 25 -22.85 1.29 -7.63
C PHE A 25 -22.03 1.63 -6.39
N ALA A 26 -22.31 0.99 -5.25
CA ALA A 26 -21.52 1.18 -4.03
C ALA A 26 -20.06 0.73 -4.21
N ILE A 27 -19.82 -0.42 -4.85
CA ILE A 27 -18.45 -0.93 -5.11
C ILE A 27 -17.69 -0.01 -6.07
N ILE A 28 -18.33 0.42 -7.16
CA ILE A 28 -17.70 1.32 -8.13
C ILE A 28 -17.38 2.66 -7.46
N GLY A 29 -18.35 3.23 -6.73
CA GLY A 29 -18.16 4.49 -5.99
C GLY A 29 -17.04 4.39 -4.96
N ALA A 30 -17.02 3.33 -4.14
CA ALA A 30 -15.99 3.09 -3.13
C ALA A 30 -14.60 2.91 -3.75
N THR A 31 -14.50 2.22 -4.89
CA THR A 31 -13.23 2.00 -5.58
C THR A 31 -12.69 3.31 -6.15
N LEU A 32 -13.54 4.11 -6.82
CA LEU A 32 -13.15 5.41 -7.34
C LEU A 32 -12.71 6.36 -6.22
N LEU A 33 -13.45 6.40 -5.11
CA LEU A 33 -13.08 7.16 -3.92
C LEU A 33 -11.74 6.70 -3.33
N SER A 34 -11.51 5.40 -3.26
CA SER A 34 -10.28 4.82 -2.73
C SER A 34 -9.06 5.17 -3.60
N VAL A 35 -9.20 5.07 -4.93
CA VAL A 35 -8.15 5.47 -5.87
C VAL A 35 -7.88 6.97 -5.77
N TRP A 36 -8.93 7.78 -5.64
CA TRP A 36 -8.79 9.22 -5.47
C TRP A 36 -8.10 9.60 -4.15
N ALA A 37 -8.44 8.93 -3.05
CA ALA A 37 -7.78 9.11 -1.75
C ALA A 37 -6.31 8.67 -1.81
N ALA A 38 -6.02 7.52 -2.40
CA ALA A 38 -4.66 7.01 -2.57
C ALA A 38 -3.81 7.94 -3.44
N ALA A 39 -4.35 8.47 -4.53
CA ALA A 39 -3.66 9.44 -5.37
C ALA A 39 -3.32 10.72 -4.59
N SER A 40 -4.23 11.19 -3.74
CA SER A 40 -4.01 12.40 -2.92
C SER A 40 -2.92 12.17 -1.86
N LEU A 41 -2.91 11.01 -1.21
CA LEU A 41 -1.82 10.61 -0.31
C LEU A 41 -0.47 10.60 -1.05
N MET A 42 -0.48 10.07 -2.27
CA MET A 42 0.73 9.94 -3.07
C MET A 42 1.27 11.30 -3.54
N GLU A 43 0.39 12.25 -3.85
CA GLU A 43 0.80 13.64 -4.13
C GLU A 43 1.51 14.28 -2.94
N SER A 44 0.99 14.10 -1.72
CA SER A 44 1.65 14.60 -0.50
C SER A 44 3.03 13.96 -0.29
N LEU A 45 3.19 12.66 -0.57
CA LEU A 45 4.51 12.01 -0.54
C LEU A 45 5.44 12.57 -1.61
N MET A 46 4.95 12.78 -2.84
CA MET A 46 5.73 13.38 -3.92
C MET A 46 6.20 14.79 -3.55
N GLU A 47 5.36 15.59 -2.90
CA GLU A 47 5.73 16.90 -2.35
C GLU A 47 6.86 16.78 -1.33
N GLY A 48 6.74 15.86 -0.38
CA GLY A 48 7.79 15.61 0.61
C GLY A 48 9.11 15.16 -0.03
N PHE A 49 9.07 14.28 -1.04
CA PHE A 49 10.27 13.87 -1.77
C PHE A 49 10.89 15.02 -2.57
N ARG A 50 10.08 15.91 -3.16
CA ARG A 50 10.59 17.11 -3.83
C ARG A 50 11.25 18.06 -2.83
N ALA A 51 10.64 18.25 -1.67
CA ALA A 51 11.20 19.05 -0.59
C ALA A 51 12.55 18.48 -0.13
N ALA A 52 12.66 17.15 -0.01
CA ALA A 52 13.91 16.47 0.33
C ALA A 52 15.03 16.77 -0.68
N TYR A 53 14.70 16.88 -1.98
CA TYR A 53 15.66 17.27 -3.02
C TYR A 53 15.78 18.79 -3.24
N ARG A 54 15.14 19.62 -2.41
CA ARG A 54 15.10 21.10 -2.55
C ARG A 54 14.63 21.56 -3.94
N LEU A 55 13.66 20.86 -4.53
CA LEU A 55 13.11 21.20 -5.84
C LEU A 55 12.00 22.25 -5.68
N PRO A 56 12.11 23.42 -6.34
CA PRO A 56 11.19 24.54 -6.11
C PRO A 56 9.82 24.37 -6.80
N THR A 57 9.69 23.53 -7.82
CA THR A 57 8.44 23.36 -8.59
C THR A 57 8.17 21.90 -9.00
N GLY A 58 6.88 21.53 -9.00
CA GLY A 58 6.36 20.27 -9.51
C GLY A 58 6.17 20.26 -11.04
N ARG A 59 5.55 19.20 -11.59
CA ARG A 59 5.32 19.05 -13.05
C ARG A 59 4.07 19.80 -13.54
N GLY A 60 3.42 20.57 -12.66
CA GLY A 60 2.08 21.15 -12.84
C GLY A 60 1.00 20.21 -12.30
N ILE A 61 -0.15 20.78 -11.91
CA ILE A 61 -1.22 20.10 -11.15
C ILE A 61 -1.70 18.81 -11.87
N VAL A 62 -1.98 18.90 -13.17
CA VAL A 62 -2.51 17.76 -13.94
C VAL A 62 -1.48 16.64 -14.09
N LYS A 63 -0.22 16.99 -14.37
CA LYS A 63 0.85 15.99 -14.56
C LYS A 63 1.23 15.32 -13.24
N ASP A 64 1.31 16.08 -12.15
CA ASP A 64 1.59 15.51 -10.83
C ASP A 64 0.47 14.55 -10.40
N ARG A 65 -0.80 14.89 -10.65
CA ARG A 65 -1.94 13.97 -10.39
C ARG A 65 -1.86 12.68 -11.19
N LEU A 66 -1.54 12.77 -12.48
CA LEU A 66 -1.37 11.59 -13.34
C LEU A 66 -0.21 10.71 -12.87
N VAL A 67 0.93 11.31 -12.52
CA VAL A 67 2.09 10.57 -11.99
C VAL A 67 1.73 9.92 -10.64
N ALA A 68 1.03 10.63 -9.76
CA ALA A 68 0.56 10.08 -8.49
C ALA A 68 -0.35 8.86 -8.70
N MET A 69 -1.31 8.93 -9.62
CA MET A 69 -2.17 7.79 -9.97
C MET A 69 -1.35 6.61 -10.50
N ILE A 70 -0.40 6.84 -11.42
CA ILE A 70 0.48 5.79 -11.93
C ILE A 70 1.26 5.15 -10.78
N LEU A 71 1.81 5.95 -9.88
CA LEU A 71 2.61 5.45 -8.76
C LEU A 71 1.78 4.66 -7.75
N VAL A 72 0.51 5.01 -7.55
CA VAL A 72 -0.43 4.18 -6.76
C VAL A 72 -0.54 2.78 -7.38
N PHE A 73 -0.71 2.66 -8.71
CA PHE A 73 -0.78 1.35 -9.36
C PHE A 73 0.56 0.61 -9.34
N VAL A 74 1.67 1.31 -9.54
CA VAL A 74 3.03 0.75 -9.45
C VAL A 74 3.32 0.20 -8.05
N ALA A 75 2.78 0.81 -7.00
CA ALA A 75 2.88 0.29 -5.64
C ALA A 75 1.85 -0.82 -5.35
N ALA A 76 0.61 -0.66 -5.82
CA ALA A 76 -0.50 -1.56 -5.50
C ALA A 76 -0.37 -2.92 -6.18
N VAL A 77 -0.03 -2.96 -7.48
CA VAL A 77 0.00 -4.23 -8.25
C VAL A 77 1.02 -5.22 -7.64
N PRO A 78 2.29 -4.84 -7.37
CA PRO A 78 3.24 -5.75 -6.74
C PRO A 78 2.86 -6.09 -5.31
N ALA A 79 2.30 -5.15 -4.54
CA ALA A 79 1.87 -5.42 -3.16
C ALA A 79 0.72 -6.45 -3.11
N VAL A 80 -0.26 -6.33 -4.00
CA VAL A 80 -1.35 -7.32 -4.13
C VAL A 80 -0.79 -8.67 -4.58
N ALA A 81 0.09 -8.70 -5.58
CA ALA A 81 0.72 -9.93 -6.04
C ALA A 81 1.51 -10.63 -4.93
N ALA A 82 2.33 -9.89 -4.17
CA ALA A 82 3.07 -10.42 -3.03
C ALA A 82 2.13 -10.94 -1.93
N SER A 83 1.03 -10.24 -1.66
CA SER A 83 0.02 -10.67 -0.67
C SER A 83 -0.66 -11.97 -1.11
N VAL A 84 -1.04 -12.09 -2.38
CA VAL A 84 -1.63 -13.32 -2.94
C VAL A 84 -0.63 -14.48 -2.86
N LEU A 85 0.65 -14.23 -3.16
CA LEU A 85 1.72 -15.24 -3.04
C LEU A 85 1.92 -15.71 -1.60
N LEU A 86 1.93 -14.81 -0.62
CA LEU A 86 2.03 -15.16 0.80
C LEU A 86 0.85 -16.02 1.29
N LEU A 87 -0.38 -15.62 0.92
CA LEU A 87 -1.60 -16.31 1.32
C LEU A 87 -1.79 -17.65 0.60
N SER A 88 -1.45 -17.72 -0.68
CA SER A 88 -1.59 -18.94 -1.48
C SER A 88 -0.44 -19.91 -1.22
N GLY A 89 0.78 -19.40 -1.05
CA GLY A 89 1.97 -20.22 -0.80
C GLY A 89 1.86 -21.02 0.49
N SER A 90 1.33 -20.41 1.55
CA SER A 90 1.06 -21.12 2.81
C SER A 90 -0.02 -22.21 2.67
N ARG A 91 -1.07 -21.97 1.88
CA ARG A 91 -2.12 -22.98 1.65
C ARG A 91 -1.69 -24.11 0.73
N LEU A 92 -0.99 -23.81 -0.38
CA LEU A 92 -0.49 -24.83 -1.31
C LEU A 92 0.53 -25.76 -0.65
N GLN A 93 1.40 -25.22 0.22
CA GLN A 93 2.39 -26.01 0.96
C GLN A 93 1.75 -27.08 1.84
N ASN A 94 0.65 -26.74 2.52
CA ASN A 94 -0.06 -27.68 3.39
C ASN A 94 -0.72 -28.84 2.64
N TYR A 95 -1.08 -28.65 1.36
CA TYR A 95 -1.68 -29.70 0.53
C TYR A 95 -0.66 -30.54 -0.24
N LEU A 96 0.44 -29.94 -0.71
CA LEU A 96 1.40 -30.62 -1.60
C LEU A 96 2.54 -31.33 -0.85
N PHE A 97 2.94 -30.82 0.32
CA PHE A 97 4.08 -31.39 1.08
C PHE A 97 3.74 -31.52 2.57
N PRO A 98 2.92 -32.53 2.97
CA PRO A 98 2.47 -32.67 4.36
C PRO A 98 3.57 -32.99 5.39
N ALA A 99 4.81 -33.32 4.97
CA ALA A 99 5.73 -34.05 5.85
C ALA A 99 7.24 -33.69 5.79
N SER A 100 7.69 -32.66 5.06
CA SER A 100 9.13 -32.31 5.01
C SER A 100 9.40 -30.95 5.64
N GLY A 101 9.70 -30.95 6.95
CA GLY A 101 9.88 -29.73 7.74
C GLY A 101 10.91 -28.74 7.16
N TRP A 102 12.01 -29.22 6.57
CA TRP A 102 13.03 -28.33 5.98
C TRP A 102 12.57 -27.67 4.67
N ILE A 103 11.78 -28.36 3.84
CA ILE A 103 11.26 -27.81 2.57
C ILE A 103 10.26 -26.69 2.87
N GLN A 104 9.43 -26.85 3.90
CA GLN A 104 8.48 -25.81 4.33
C GLN A 104 9.23 -24.56 4.82
N VAL A 105 10.27 -24.72 5.64
CA VAL A 105 11.09 -23.58 6.12
C VAL A 105 11.76 -22.85 4.95
N VAL A 106 12.36 -23.58 4.00
CA VAL A 106 12.99 -22.99 2.82
C VAL A 106 11.96 -22.23 1.97
N ALA A 107 10.80 -22.84 1.70
CA ALA A 107 9.78 -22.24 0.86
C ALA A 107 9.10 -21.02 1.52
N GLN A 108 8.89 -21.04 2.84
CA GLN A 108 8.42 -19.87 3.59
C GLN A 108 9.46 -18.75 3.58
N SER A 109 10.73 -19.07 3.83
CA SER A 109 11.83 -18.10 3.79
C SER A 109 11.96 -17.44 2.41
N LEU A 110 11.80 -18.22 1.33
CA LEU A 110 11.85 -17.72 -0.03
C LEU A 110 10.67 -16.78 -0.33
N THR A 111 9.45 -17.15 0.08
CA THR A 111 8.25 -16.31 -0.12
C THR A 111 8.39 -14.98 0.63
N PHE A 112 8.91 -15.05 1.85
CA PHE A 112 9.21 -13.87 2.65
C PHE A 112 10.26 -12.98 2.00
N ALA A 113 11.36 -13.56 1.51
CA ALA A 113 12.40 -12.83 0.80
C ALA A 113 11.89 -12.15 -0.48
N ILE A 114 11.06 -12.85 -1.26
CA ILE A 114 10.42 -12.28 -2.47
C ILE A 114 9.52 -11.10 -2.10
N SER A 115 8.73 -11.22 -1.03
CA SER A 115 7.86 -10.16 -0.55
C SER A 115 8.65 -8.94 -0.10
N PHE A 116 9.73 -9.15 0.64
CA PHE A 116 10.63 -8.09 1.07
C PHE A 116 11.30 -7.38 -0.14
N LEU A 117 11.83 -8.14 -1.09
CA LEU A 117 12.42 -7.60 -2.32
C LEU A 117 11.40 -6.81 -3.15
N THR A 118 10.14 -7.23 -3.14
CA THR A 118 9.05 -6.50 -3.79
C THR A 118 8.84 -5.13 -3.16
N VAL A 119 8.87 -5.05 -1.82
CA VAL A 119 8.79 -3.76 -1.11
C VAL A 119 9.98 -2.87 -1.47
N VAL A 120 11.20 -3.41 -1.45
CA VAL A 120 12.41 -2.66 -1.85
C VAL A 120 12.28 -2.12 -3.28
N LEU A 121 11.80 -2.94 -4.21
CA LEU A 121 11.59 -2.54 -5.60
C LEU A 121 10.54 -1.43 -5.72
N VAL A 122 9.41 -1.55 -5.02
CA VAL A 122 8.36 -0.52 -5.01
C VAL A 122 8.93 0.80 -4.48
N VAL A 123 9.57 0.79 -3.31
CA VAL A 123 10.17 2.01 -2.73
C VAL A 123 11.23 2.61 -3.65
N ALA A 124 12.06 1.78 -4.29
CA ALA A 124 13.02 2.24 -5.27
C ALA A 124 12.34 2.91 -6.48
N LEU A 125 11.26 2.33 -7.01
CA LEU A 125 10.48 2.93 -8.09
C LEU A 125 9.87 4.28 -7.67
N LEU A 126 9.37 4.38 -6.44
CA LEU A 126 8.86 5.64 -5.91
C LEU A 126 9.96 6.70 -5.88
N TYR A 127 11.12 6.40 -5.31
CA TYR A 127 12.25 7.33 -5.25
C TYR A 127 12.85 7.67 -6.61
N PHE A 128 12.70 6.79 -7.60
CA PHE A 128 13.17 7.05 -8.96
C PHE A 128 12.22 7.98 -9.74
N ILE A 129 10.91 7.74 -9.66
CA ILE A 129 9.91 8.41 -10.52
C ILE A 129 9.35 9.68 -9.87
N ALA A 130 9.10 9.64 -8.55
CA ALA A 130 8.41 10.73 -7.85
C ALA A 130 9.15 12.07 -7.95
N PRO A 131 10.48 12.14 -7.72
CA PRO A 131 11.21 13.40 -7.86
C PRO A 131 11.15 13.90 -9.31
N ASN A 132 10.85 15.18 -9.52
CA ASN A 132 10.80 15.81 -10.85
C ASN A 132 12.19 16.11 -11.43
N ARG A 133 13.05 15.09 -11.45
CA ARG A 133 14.43 15.21 -11.92
C ARG A 133 14.97 13.86 -12.43
N PRO A 134 15.92 13.87 -13.36
CA PRO A 134 16.61 12.65 -13.77
C PRO A 134 17.41 12.08 -12.59
N MET A 135 17.12 10.82 -12.24
CA MET A 135 17.80 10.05 -11.21
C MET A 135 18.60 8.92 -11.85
N ARG A 136 19.71 8.51 -11.23
CA ARG A 136 20.39 7.25 -11.59
C ARG A 136 19.95 6.17 -10.60
N TRP A 137 19.74 4.96 -11.09
CA TRP A 137 19.35 3.82 -10.25
C TRP A 137 20.28 3.59 -9.05
N ARG A 138 21.59 3.80 -9.24
CA ARG A 138 22.61 3.67 -8.19
C ARG A 138 22.39 4.59 -6.99
N ASP A 139 21.77 5.75 -7.20
CA ASP A 139 21.52 6.74 -6.14
C ASP A 139 20.24 6.44 -5.35
N VAL A 140 19.40 5.54 -5.85
CA VAL A 140 18.09 5.24 -5.25
C VAL A 140 18.15 4.05 -4.30
N TRP A 141 18.91 3.01 -4.66
CA TRP A 141 18.97 1.74 -3.93
C TRP A 141 19.26 1.87 -2.42
N PRO A 142 20.27 2.64 -1.96
CA PRO A 142 20.63 2.63 -0.54
C PRO A 142 19.49 3.12 0.38
N GLY A 143 18.82 4.21 0.01
CA GLY A 143 17.66 4.71 0.75
C GLY A 143 16.45 3.78 0.64
N ALA A 144 16.27 3.08 -0.48
CA ALA A 144 15.19 2.11 -0.64
C ALA A 144 15.36 0.91 0.31
N TRP A 145 16.58 0.41 0.46
CA TRP A 145 16.90 -0.65 1.44
C TRP A 145 16.65 -0.19 2.87
N ILE A 146 17.16 1.00 3.25
CA ILE A 146 16.97 1.54 4.61
C ILE A 146 15.48 1.71 4.93
N ALA A 147 14.73 2.34 4.02
CA ALA A 147 13.30 2.54 4.21
C ALA A 147 12.53 1.22 4.28
N SER A 148 12.88 0.23 3.47
CA SER A 148 12.20 -1.08 3.49
C SER A 148 12.48 -1.88 4.76
N ILE A 149 13.72 -1.81 5.29
CA ILE A 149 14.07 -2.42 6.57
C ILE A 149 13.29 -1.77 7.71
N LEU A 150 13.29 -0.43 7.76
CA LEU A 150 12.55 0.32 8.77
C LEU A 150 11.03 0.07 8.67
N TRP A 151 10.50 0.02 7.45
CA TRP A 151 9.09 -0.32 7.20
C TRP A 151 8.74 -1.70 7.76
N PHE A 152 9.61 -2.69 7.56
CA PHE A 152 9.40 -4.04 8.07
C PHE A 152 9.44 -4.08 9.60
N ILE A 153 10.43 -3.42 10.21
CA ILE A 153 10.56 -3.31 11.68
C ILE A 153 9.32 -2.64 12.28
N VAL A 154 8.90 -1.50 11.73
CA VAL A 154 7.71 -0.79 12.21
C VAL A 154 6.45 -1.62 12.04
N THR A 155 6.31 -2.35 10.93
CA THR A 155 5.14 -3.22 10.70
C THR A 155 5.10 -4.38 11.70
N LEU A 156 6.24 -4.96 12.05
CA LEU A 156 6.32 -5.97 13.12
C LEU A 156 5.94 -5.41 14.49
N ILE A 157 6.50 -4.25 14.86
CA ILE A 157 6.21 -3.57 16.13
C ILE A 157 4.73 -3.20 16.19
N PHE A 158 4.16 -2.69 15.09
CA PHE A 158 2.75 -2.34 15.00
C PHE A 158 1.84 -3.56 15.10
N SER A 159 2.20 -4.67 14.46
CA SER A 159 1.46 -5.93 14.56
C SER A 159 1.40 -6.43 16.00
N TRP A 160 2.53 -6.40 16.72
CA TRP A 160 2.59 -6.70 18.15
C TRP A 160 1.73 -5.72 18.97
N TYR A 161 1.87 -4.42 18.74
CA TYR A 161 1.09 -3.38 19.42
C TYR A 161 -0.42 -3.61 19.29
N VAL A 162 -0.94 -3.88 18.09
CA VAL A 162 -2.38 -4.08 17.85
C VAL A 162 -2.89 -5.36 18.52
N GLN A 163 -2.11 -6.44 18.50
CA GLN A 163 -2.49 -7.71 19.16
C GLN A 163 -2.59 -7.53 20.69
N ASN A 164 -1.69 -6.76 21.28
CA ASN A 164 -1.68 -6.49 22.72
C ASN A 164 -2.69 -5.41 23.15
N LEU A 165 -3.10 -4.49 22.26
CA LEU A 165 -4.14 -3.49 22.54
C LEU A 165 -5.57 -4.01 22.41
N ALA A 166 -5.78 -5.23 21.91
CA ALA A 166 -7.12 -5.82 21.78
C ALA A 166 -7.89 -5.84 23.12
N ASP A 167 -7.18 -5.94 24.25
CA ASP A 167 -7.78 -5.89 25.58
C ASP A 167 -8.21 -4.46 26.01
N TYR A 168 -7.59 -3.40 25.47
CA TYR A 168 -7.97 -1.99 25.69
C TYR A 168 -9.15 -1.53 24.81
N ASN A 169 -9.53 -2.34 23.83
CA ASN A 169 -10.55 -2.04 22.82
C ASN A 169 -11.98 -1.98 23.41
N VAL A 170 -12.16 -2.42 24.66
CA VAL A 170 -13.45 -2.41 25.38
C VAL A 170 -13.95 -1.00 25.70
N MET A 171 -13.05 0.00 25.83
CA MET A 171 -13.43 1.39 26.17
C MET A 171 -13.46 2.34 24.96
N TYR A 172 -12.60 2.11 23.95
CA TYR A 172 -12.42 3.04 22.81
C TYR A 172 -12.86 2.47 21.46
N GLY A 173 -13.27 1.19 21.40
CA GLY A 173 -13.89 0.54 20.24
C GLY A 173 -13.27 0.92 18.89
N THR A 174 -14.12 1.34 17.94
CA THR A 174 -13.69 1.70 16.58
C THR A 174 -12.75 2.90 16.52
N VAL A 175 -12.81 3.82 17.50
CA VAL A 175 -11.95 5.03 17.53
C VAL A 175 -10.48 4.64 17.78
N GLY A 176 -10.24 3.68 18.68
CA GLY A 176 -8.90 3.15 18.94
C GLY A 176 -8.26 2.54 17.69
N GLY A 177 -9.03 1.78 16.91
CA GLY A 177 -8.57 1.20 15.64
C GLY A 177 -8.19 2.26 14.60
N VAL A 178 -8.99 3.33 14.46
CA VAL A 178 -8.69 4.43 13.54
C VAL A 178 -7.41 5.16 13.95
N ILE A 179 -7.25 5.47 15.24
CA ILE A 179 -6.03 6.14 15.74
C ILE A 179 -4.80 5.28 15.49
N ALA A 180 -4.86 3.97 15.80
CA ALA A 180 -3.76 3.06 15.53
C ALA A 180 -3.39 3.03 14.04
N MET A 181 -4.38 2.99 13.15
CA MET A 181 -4.16 3.04 11.70
C MET A 181 -3.49 4.34 11.25
N LEU A 182 -3.92 5.48 11.80
CA LEU A 182 -3.32 6.79 11.51
C LEU A 182 -1.86 6.86 11.98
N VAL A 183 -1.55 6.34 13.16
CA VAL A 183 -0.17 6.27 13.69
C VAL A 183 0.70 5.40 12.79
N TRP A 184 0.20 4.24 12.36
CA TRP A 184 0.92 3.37 11.44
C TRP A 184 1.21 4.07 10.11
N MET A 185 0.19 4.68 9.48
CA MET A 185 0.36 5.44 8.23
C MET A 185 1.35 6.60 8.39
N TYR A 186 1.30 7.31 9.51
CA TYR A 186 2.26 8.38 9.82
C TYR A 186 3.69 7.85 9.88
N LEU A 187 3.94 6.74 10.58
CA LEU A 187 5.27 6.13 10.65
C LEU A 187 5.75 5.67 9.27
N LEU A 188 4.87 5.08 8.45
CA LEU A 188 5.23 4.70 7.08
C LEU A 188 5.65 5.89 6.22
N ALA A 189 4.90 7.00 6.30
CA ALA A 189 5.23 8.23 5.59
C ALA A 189 6.57 8.81 6.07
N ALA A 190 6.80 8.84 7.39
CA ALA A 190 8.06 9.31 7.97
C ALA A 190 9.26 8.48 7.50
N ILE A 191 9.13 7.14 7.47
CA ILE A 191 10.17 6.24 6.98
C ILE A 191 10.46 6.48 5.49
N ALA A 192 9.42 6.65 4.67
CA ALA A 192 9.58 6.94 3.25
C ALA A 192 10.30 8.27 3.02
N LEU A 193 9.96 9.32 3.77
CA LEU A 193 10.65 10.60 3.70
C LEU A 193 12.11 10.48 4.18
N PHE A 194 12.34 9.76 5.26
CA PHE A 194 13.68 9.54 5.80
C PHE A 194 14.60 8.83 4.80
N GLY A 195 14.14 7.77 4.14
CA GLY A 195 14.94 7.09 3.12
C GLY A 195 15.21 7.95 1.89
N CYS A 196 14.25 8.81 1.53
CA CYS A 196 14.41 9.78 0.45
C CYS A 196 15.44 10.87 0.80
N GLU A 197 15.35 11.49 1.98
CA GLU A 197 16.32 12.48 2.45
C GLU A 197 17.72 11.88 2.55
N PHE A 198 17.84 10.64 3.03
CA PHE A 198 19.12 9.94 3.06
C PHE A 198 19.75 9.80 1.66
N ASN A 199 18.94 9.54 0.64
CA ASN A 199 19.41 9.52 -0.75
C ASN A 199 19.82 10.93 -1.22
N ALA A 200 19.03 11.95 -0.89
CA ALA A 200 19.33 13.33 -1.24
C ALA A 200 20.65 13.80 -0.62
N GLU A 201 20.86 13.55 0.67
CA GLU A 201 22.06 13.98 1.38
C GLU A 201 23.31 13.23 0.91
N ARG A 202 23.20 11.91 0.70
CA ARG A 202 24.32 11.12 0.15
C ARG A 202 24.76 11.63 -1.22
N GLU A 203 23.82 12.01 -2.08
CA GLU A 203 24.15 12.60 -3.37
C GLU A 203 24.82 13.98 -3.22
N ARG A 204 24.34 14.83 -2.31
CA ARG A 204 24.98 16.14 -2.03
C ARG A 204 26.43 15.95 -1.61
N LEU A 205 26.70 15.00 -0.72
CA LEU A 205 28.06 14.67 -0.25
C LEU A 205 28.96 14.15 -1.37
N LEU A 206 28.42 13.36 -2.32
CA LEU A 206 29.19 12.86 -3.46
C LEU A 206 29.49 13.94 -4.51
N ARG A 207 28.62 14.95 -4.64
CA ARG A 207 28.84 16.10 -5.55
C ARG A 207 29.76 17.18 -4.96
N ALA A 208 29.90 17.22 -3.63
CA ALA A 208 30.77 18.16 -2.94
C ALA A 208 32.25 17.73 -2.88
N ARG A 209 32.55 16.49 -3.31
CA ARG A 209 33.91 15.96 -3.50
C ARG A 209 34.33 16.09 -4.95
#